data_AF-A0A0B7B4I7-F1
#
_entry.id   AF-A0A0B7B4I7-F1
#
_cell.length_a   1.000
_cell.length_b   1.000
_cell.length_c   1.000
_cell.angle_alpha   90.00
_cell.angle_beta   90.00
_cell.angle_gamma   90.00
#
_symmetry.space_group_name_H-M   'P 1'
#
loop_
_entity.id
_entity.type
_entity.pdbx_description
1 polymer ?
#
loop_
_entity_poly.entity_id
_entity_poly.type
_entity_poly.pdbx_seq_one_letter_code
_entity_poly.pdbx_strand_id
1 'polypeptide(L)'
;DIVKKSFEDLPEEVIFKLPIIYNHFAQGVGEPKYLSVEAWKDVNKVLIEALDSYNELNAAMNLVLFEDAMSHICRINRILESPRGNALLIGVGGSGKQSLSRLAASISGLEVFQITLRKGYAIPDLKIDLASLYRKAGLKGVGIMFLMTDAQVAEERFLVLINDLLASGEIPDLLVDDEVEEIINGVRNEVKGLGMEDTRENCWRFFIDRVRRVLKVVLCFSPVGSTLRVRSRKFPAVVNCTSIDWFHEWPEEALKSVSARFLEDVELLVPEVRESISFFMSYVHKSVNEVSQQYLTNERRYNYTTPKSFLEQITLYQNLLTKKNRDLQASIIRLENGLEKLRSTASQVDDLKAKLASQEVELAIKNEDANKLIQIVGAETEKVTKEKTIADEEEKKVIQINAEVEVKARECQNDLAKAEPALEAAKEALNTLNKNNLTELKSFGSPPGAVVNVTAAVMCLLAPGGKVPKDKSWKAIKASIMNKIDQFLDNLINYDKDNIHENCLKAVQPYLADPEFEPEFIRSKSFAAAGLCSWAINIVKYYEVYCTVEPKRIALNQANSELAAAREKLRIIKNKVIELEETLAKCQAE
;
A
#
# COMPACT_ATOMS: atom_id res chain seq x y z
N ASP A 1 6.71 -90.81 -5.65
CA ASP A 1 6.49 -92.25 -5.97
C ASP A 1 7.30 -92.76 -7.15
N ILE A 2 7.20 -92.18 -8.35
CA ILE A 2 7.99 -92.63 -9.51
C ILE A 2 9.49 -92.43 -9.29
N VAL A 3 9.90 -91.26 -8.80
CA VAL A 3 11.31 -90.95 -8.49
C VAL A 3 11.88 -91.95 -7.47
N LYS A 4 11.13 -92.25 -6.40
CA LYS A 4 11.53 -93.20 -5.34
C LYS A 4 11.76 -94.62 -5.87
N LYS A 5 10.98 -95.05 -6.88
CA LYS A 5 11.06 -96.39 -7.48
C LYS A 5 12.17 -96.53 -8.52
N SER A 6 12.65 -95.42 -9.08
CA SER A 6 13.60 -95.44 -10.21
C SER A 6 14.97 -94.89 -9.86
N PHE A 7 15.11 -94.16 -8.75
CA PHE A 7 16.35 -93.53 -8.31
C PHE A 7 16.60 -93.80 -6.83
N GLU A 8 16.78 -95.07 -6.46
CA GLU A 8 16.97 -95.52 -5.08
C GLU A 8 18.27 -94.98 -4.44
N ASP A 9 19.28 -94.66 -5.27
CA ASP A 9 20.60 -94.18 -4.83
C ASP A 9 20.68 -92.66 -4.61
N LEU A 10 19.64 -91.90 -5.00
CA LEU A 10 19.63 -90.44 -4.89
C LEU A 10 18.70 -89.98 -3.75
N PRO A 11 19.22 -89.20 -2.77
CA PRO A 11 18.39 -88.69 -1.69
C PRO A 11 17.29 -87.76 -2.24
N GLU A 12 16.05 -88.00 -1.82
CA GLU A 12 14.87 -87.23 -2.23
C GLU A 12 15.03 -85.73 -1.97
N GLU A 13 15.74 -85.38 -0.89
CA GLU A 13 16.04 -84.00 -0.51
C GLU A 13 16.84 -83.25 -1.56
N VAL A 14 17.69 -83.93 -2.34
CA VAL A 14 18.48 -83.32 -3.42
C VAL A 14 17.64 -83.17 -4.69
N ILE A 15 16.76 -84.13 -4.99
CA ILE A 15 15.94 -84.11 -6.20
C ILE A 15 14.81 -83.06 -6.10
N PHE A 16 14.19 -82.93 -4.92
CA PHE A 16 13.07 -82.01 -4.70
C PHE A 16 13.48 -80.71 -4.01
N LYS A 17 14.78 -80.40 -3.93
CA LYS A 17 15.27 -79.13 -3.39
C LYS A 17 14.70 -77.98 -4.23
N LEU A 18 13.85 -77.16 -3.63
CA LEU A 18 13.34 -75.95 -4.26
C LEU A 18 14.37 -74.81 -4.12
N PRO A 19 14.49 -73.93 -5.14
CA PRO A 19 13.74 -73.93 -6.39
C PRO A 19 14.37 -74.81 -7.49
N ILE A 20 13.56 -75.58 -8.21
CA ILE A 20 14.00 -76.38 -9.37
C ILE A 20 13.96 -75.50 -10.62
N ILE A 21 14.98 -74.66 -10.81
CA ILE A 21 15.07 -73.74 -11.94
C ILE A 21 16.35 -73.99 -12.72
N TYR A 22 16.19 -74.16 -14.02
CA TYR A 22 17.28 -74.23 -14.98
C TYR A 22 17.05 -73.19 -16.06
N ASN A 23 18.07 -72.43 -16.37
CA ASN A 23 18.03 -71.41 -17.42
C ASN A 23 19.40 -71.28 -18.09
N HIS A 24 19.47 -70.53 -19.19
CA HIS A 24 20.70 -70.38 -19.97
C HIS A 24 21.57 -69.20 -19.51
N PHE A 25 21.13 -68.44 -18.51
CA PHE A 25 21.76 -67.19 -18.05
C PHE A 25 22.11 -67.22 -16.56
N ALA A 26 22.17 -68.41 -15.95
CA ALA A 26 22.40 -68.59 -14.52
C ALA A 26 23.73 -67.98 -14.04
N GLN A 27 24.73 -67.91 -14.92
CA GLN A 27 26.06 -67.33 -14.66
C GLN A 27 26.26 -65.95 -15.33
N GLY A 28 25.17 -65.33 -15.80
CA GLY A 28 25.20 -64.03 -16.48
C GLY A 28 24.61 -64.08 -17.89
N VAL A 29 24.33 -62.89 -18.44
CA VAL A 29 23.83 -62.70 -19.80
C VAL A 29 25.00 -62.77 -20.79
N GLY A 30 24.91 -63.64 -21.80
CA GLY A 30 26.01 -63.88 -22.74
C GLY A 30 25.91 -65.26 -23.38
N GLU A 31 26.95 -66.08 -23.21
CA GLU A 31 26.96 -67.46 -23.74
C GLU A 31 25.88 -68.32 -23.07
N PRO A 32 24.95 -68.93 -23.82
CA PRO A 32 23.86 -69.71 -23.26
C PRO A 32 24.39 -70.99 -22.62
N LYS A 33 24.30 -71.09 -21.29
CA LYS A 33 24.72 -72.25 -20.50
C LYS A 33 23.57 -72.74 -19.65
N TYR A 34 22.98 -73.88 -20.03
CA TYR A 34 21.85 -74.46 -19.31
C TYR A 34 22.30 -75.05 -17.96
N LEU A 35 22.15 -74.28 -16.88
CA LEU A 35 22.62 -74.62 -15.54
C LEU A 35 21.50 -74.42 -14.49
N SER A 36 21.60 -75.14 -13.38
CA SER A 36 20.71 -74.98 -12.23
C SER A 36 21.03 -73.69 -11.47
N VAL A 37 20.01 -73.04 -10.93
CA VAL A 37 20.18 -71.89 -10.03
C VAL A 37 19.95 -72.30 -8.58
N GLU A 38 20.81 -71.83 -7.67
CA GLU A 38 20.74 -72.19 -6.25
C GLU A 38 19.70 -71.38 -5.46
N ALA A 39 19.50 -70.10 -5.78
CA ALA A 39 18.54 -69.23 -5.10
C ALA A 39 17.84 -68.23 -6.04
N TRP A 40 16.59 -67.89 -5.71
CA TRP A 40 15.81 -66.87 -6.42
C TRP A 40 16.46 -65.48 -6.41
N LYS A 41 17.23 -65.16 -5.36
CA LYS A 41 17.93 -63.87 -5.24
C LYS A 41 18.96 -63.67 -6.35
N ASP A 42 19.64 -64.73 -6.75
CA ASP A 42 20.67 -64.68 -7.80
C ASP A 42 20.01 -64.45 -9.17
N VAL A 43 18.91 -65.16 -9.44
CA VAL A 43 18.08 -64.94 -10.64
C VAL A 43 17.58 -63.49 -10.68
N ASN A 44 17.06 -62.99 -9.56
CA ASN A 44 16.51 -61.64 -9.48
C ASN A 44 17.58 -60.59 -9.83
N LYS A 45 18.78 -60.71 -9.25
CA LYS A 45 19.88 -59.80 -9.54
C LYS A 45 20.23 -59.77 -11.03
N VAL A 46 20.42 -60.93 -11.66
CA VAL A 46 20.75 -61.02 -13.10
C VAL A 46 19.63 -60.47 -13.97
N LEU A 47 18.36 -60.72 -13.61
CA LEU A 47 17.21 -60.21 -14.35
C LEU A 47 17.01 -58.70 -14.20
N ILE A 48 17.34 -58.12 -13.03
CA ILE A 48 17.35 -56.66 -12.84
C ILE A 48 18.42 -56.04 -13.73
N GLU A 49 19.65 -56.56 -13.71
CA GLU A 49 20.74 -56.06 -14.56
C GLU A 49 20.39 -56.17 -16.06
N ALA A 50 19.75 -57.27 -16.47
CA ALA A 50 19.25 -57.45 -17.83
C ALA A 50 18.11 -56.48 -18.18
N LEU A 51 17.22 -56.18 -17.23
CA LEU A 51 16.13 -55.23 -17.41
C LEU A 51 16.65 -53.79 -17.53
N ASP A 52 17.63 -53.41 -16.72
CA ASP A 52 18.28 -52.10 -16.78
C ASP A 52 18.98 -51.92 -18.14
N SER A 53 19.75 -52.92 -18.57
CA SER A 53 20.39 -52.95 -19.90
C SER A 53 19.37 -52.83 -21.04
N TYR A 54 18.21 -53.49 -20.91
CA TYR A 54 17.13 -53.37 -21.89
C TYR A 54 16.55 -51.95 -21.91
N ASN A 55 16.33 -51.36 -20.74
CA ASN A 55 15.72 -50.03 -20.58
C ASN A 55 16.63 -48.89 -21.05
N GLU A 56 17.95 -49.09 -21.10
CA GLU A 56 18.90 -48.14 -21.70
C GLU A 56 18.78 -48.07 -23.22
N LEU A 57 18.54 -49.21 -23.88
CA LEU A 57 18.50 -49.33 -25.34
C LEU A 57 17.09 -49.19 -25.94
N ASN A 58 16.06 -49.53 -25.15
CA ASN A 58 14.68 -49.64 -25.61
C ASN A 58 13.73 -48.81 -24.73
N ALA A 59 12.45 -48.76 -25.10
CA ALA A 59 11.43 -48.14 -24.27
C ALA A 59 11.34 -48.81 -22.88
N ALA A 60 11.42 -47.99 -21.83
CA ALA A 60 11.47 -48.45 -20.45
C ALA A 60 10.29 -49.35 -20.07
N MET A 61 10.60 -50.56 -19.58
CA MET A 61 9.66 -51.51 -19.00
C MET A 61 9.82 -51.54 -17.47
N ASN A 62 8.81 -51.05 -16.75
CA ASN A 62 8.76 -51.11 -15.29
C ASN A 62 8.19 -52.47 -14.85
N LEU A 63 9.03 -53.51 -14.85
CA LEU A 63 8.65 -54.85 -14.44
C LEU A 63 9.00 -55.11 -12.98
N VAL A 64 8.05 -55.69 -12.24
CA VAL A 64 8.29 -56.20 -10.90
C VAL A 64 8.57 -57.70 -10.99
N LEU A 65 9.76 -58.11 -10.56
CA LEU A 65 10.26 -59.49 -10.66
C LEU A 65 9.97 -60.27 -9.37
N PHE A 66 8.75 -60.79 -9.24
CA PHE A 66 8.38 -61.78 -8.22
C PHE A 66 8.64 -63.21 -8.74
N GLU A 67 8.57 -64.21 -7.86
CA GLU A 67 8.97 -65.60 -8.16
C GLU A 67 8.32 -66.17 -9.42
N ASP A 68 7.00 -66.05 -9.58
CA ASP A 68 6.32 -66.55 -10.78
C ASP A 68 6.76 -65.81 -12.05
N ALA A 69 6.96 -64.49 -11.99
CA ALA A 69 7.45 -63.72 -13.14
C ALA A 69 8.86 -64.19 -13.55
N MET A 70 9.74 -64.42 -12.58
CA MET A 70 11.07 -64.98 -12.82
C MET A 70 11.00 -66.41 -13.38
N SER A 71 10.08 -67.24 -12.87
CA SER A 71 9.81 -68.59 -13.40
C SER A 71 9.41 -68.54 -14.87
N HIS A 72 8.47 -67.66 -15.22
CA HIS A 72 8.02 -67.48 -16.60
C HIS A 72 9.14 -67.00 -17.52
N ILE A 73 9.98 -66.05 -17.09
CA ILE A 73 11.15 -65.63 -17.88
C ILE A 73 12.09 -66.82 -18.13
N CYS A 74 12.39 -67.62 -17.10
CA CYS A 74 13.25 -68.80 -17.24
C CYS A 74 12.65 -69.83 -18.22
N ARG A 75 11.33 -70.07 -18.15
CA ARG A 75 10.63 -70.97 -19.07
C ARG A 75 10.65 -70.45 -20.51
N ILE A 76 10.35 -69.17 -20.71
CA ILE A 76 10.35 -68.55 -22.03
C ILE A 76 11.76 -68.59 -22.62
N ASN A 77 12.79 -68.18 -21.87
CA ASN A 77 14.18 -68.25 -22.32
C ASN A 77 14.56 -69.70 -22.71
N ARG A 78 14.20 -70.69 -21.88
CA ARG A 78 14.43 -72.11 -22.21
C ARG A 78 13.75 -72.53 -23.52
N ILE A 79 12.53 -72.04 -23.78
CA ILE A 79 11.85 -72.30 -25.05
C ILE A 79 12.61 -71.62 -26.19
N LEU A 80 12.99 -70.36 -26.07
CA LEU A 80 13.65 -69.60 -27.15
C LEU A 80 15.01 -70.20 -27.55
N GLU A 81 15.80 -70.64 -26.57
CA GLU A 81 17.10 -71.29 -26.81
C GLU A 81 16.96 -72.70 -27.41
N SER A 82 15.79 -73.33 -27.28
CA SER A 82 15.55 -74.64 -27.87
C SER A 82 15.48 -74.57 -29.41
N PRO A 83 16.02 -75.57 -30.13
CA PRO A 83 15.89 -75.63 -31.58
C PRO A 83 14.41 -75.72 -31.96
N ARG A 84 13.96 -74.84 -32.87
CA ARG A 84 12.54 -74.69 -33.25
C ARG A 84 11.59 -74.38 -32.07
N GLY A 85 12.11 -73.74 -31.02
CA GLY A 85 11.32 -73.39 -29.84
C GLY A 85 10.38 -72.21 -30.07
N ASN A 86 9.11 -72.51 -30.34
CA ASN A 86 8.03 -71.54 -30.37
C ASN A 86 7.22 -71.61 -29.08
N ALA A 87 6.65 -70.49 -28.62
CA ALA A 87 5.90 -70.43 -27.38
C ALA A 87 4.44 -69.97 -27.61
N LEU A 88 3.51 -70.61 -26.91
CA LEU A 88 2.13 -70.14 -26.77
C LEU A 88 1.90 -69.78 -25.30
N LEU A 89 1.91 -68.48 -25.03
CA LEU A 89 1.69 -67.93 -23.70
C LEU A 89 0.21 -67.63 -23.51
N ILE A 90 -0.42 -68.33 -22.56
CA ILE A 90 -1.84 -68.23 -22.31
C ILE A 90 -2.07 -67.59 -20.95
N GLY A 91 -2.78 -66.47 -20.91
CA GLY A 91 -3.19 -65.85 -19.64
C GLY A 91 -4.06 -64.63 -19.82
N VAL A 92 -4.64 -64.13 -18.74
CA VAL A 92 -5.49 -62.94 -18.76
C VAL A 92 -4.71 -61.67 -19.15
N GLY A 93 -5.42 -60.60 -19.52
CA GLY A 93 -4.80 -59.31 -19.82
C GLY A 93 -3.96 -58.80 -18.65
N GLY A 94 -2.82 -58.16 -18.91
CA GLY A 94 -1.97 -57.61 -17.85
C GLY A 94 -1.10 -58.61 -17.09
N SER A 95 -1.18 -59.93 -17.37
CA SER A 95 -0.35 -60.95 -16.70
C SER A 95 1.16 -60.88 -17.02
N GLY A 96 1.63 -59.90 -17.79
CA GLY A 96 3.05 -59.73 -18.13
C GLY A 96 3.55 -60.47 -19.38
N LYS A 97 2.73 -61.32 -20.04
CA LYS A 97 3.14 -62.15 -21.20
C LYS A 97 4.07 -61.45 -22.21
N GLN A 98 3.66 -60.28 -22.71
CA GLN A 98 4.45 -59.54 -23.69
C GLN A 98 5.77 -59.04 -23.11
N SER A 99 5.73 -58.38 -21.96
CA SER A 99 6.91 -57.75 -21.37
C SER A 99 7.94 -58.78 -20.90
N LEU A 100 7.50 -59.90 -20.30
CA LEU A 100 8.39 -61.00 -19.94
C LEU A 100 9.00 -61.68 -21.17
N SER A 101 8.23 -61.80 -22.27
CA SER A 101 8.77 -62.31 -23.53
C SER A 101 9.85 -61.40 -24.10
N ARG A 102 9.65 -60.08 -24.10
CA ARG A 102 10.66 -59.13 -24.61
C ARG A 102 11.95 -59.19 -23.80
N LEU A 103 11.84 -59.27 -22.48
CA LEU A 103 13.01 -59.42 -21.60
C LEU A 103 13.73 -60.75 -21.88
N ALA A 104 13.00 -61.85 -21.99
CA ALA A 104 13.58 -63.15 -22.34
C ALA A 104 14.26 -63.14 -23.72
N ALA A 105 13.69 -62.45 -24.71
CA ALA A 105 14.32 -62.26 -26.03
C ALA A 105 15.64 -61.50 -25.92
N SER A 106 15.65 -60.41 -25.15
CA SER A 106 16.84 -59.58 -24.93
C SER A 106 17.97 -60.37 -24.28
N ILE A 107 17.65 -61.23 -23.32
CA ILE A 107 18.63 -62.12 -22.66
C ILE A 107 19.22 -63.11 -23.68
N SER A 108 18.40 -63.63 -24.60
CA SER A 108 18.83 -64.51 -25.68
C SER A 108 19.46 -63.78 -26.87
N GLY A 109 19.62 -62.46 -26.82
CA GLY A 109 20.14 -61.66 -27.94
C GLY A 109 19.27 -61.70 -29.20
N LEU A 110 17.95 -61.95 -29.06
CA LEU A 110 17.00 -61.99 -30.17
C LEU A 110 16.38 -60.61 -30.41
N GLU A 111 16.33 -60.17 -31.67
CA GLU A 111 15.57 -58.98 -32.04
C GLU A 111 14.06 -59.24 -31.89
N VAL A 112 13.33 -58.35 -31.24
CA VAL A 112 11.87 -58.49 -31.12
C VAL A 112 11.19 -57.76 -32.27
N PHE A 113 10.39 -58.49 -33.04
CA PHE A 113 9.48 -57.91 -34.02
C PHE A 113 8.03 -58.10 -33.56
N GLN A 114 7.26 -57.01 -33.60
CA GLN A 114 5.85 -57.02 -33.27
C GLN A 114 5.06 -56.19 -34.31
N ILE A 115 3.95 -56.75 -34.79
CA ILE A 115 3.09 -56.10 -35.79
C ILE A 115 2.48 -54.82 -35.22
N THR A 116 2.53 -53.72 -35.98
CA THR A 116 1.82 -52.48 -35.63
C THR A 116 0.62 -52.33 -36.55
N LEU A 117 -0.58 -52.62 -36.04
CA LEU A 117 -1.81 -52.47 -36.82
C LEU A 117 -2.05 -51.00 -37.16
N ARG A 118 -2.16 -50.69 -38.45
CA ARG A 118 -2.57 -49.40 -39.00
C ARG A 118 -3.96 -49.52 -39.63
N LYS A 119 -4.66 -48.41 -39.81
CA LYS A 119 -5.96 -48.42 -40.50
C LYS A 119 -5.76 -48.94 -41.93
N GLY A 120 -6.36 -50.09 -42.24
CA GLY A 120 -6.21 -50.76 -43.54
C GLY A 120 -5.16 -51.87 -43.58
N TYR A 121 -4.49 -52.20 -42.47
CA TYR A 121 -3.54 -53.32 -42.41
C TYR A 121 -4.26 -54.64 -42.73
N ALA A 122 -3.81 -55.33 -43.77
CA ALA A 122 -4.43 -56.53 -44.31
C ALA A 122 -3.40 -57.65 -44.53
N ILE A 123 -3.86 -58.77 -45.11
CA ILE A 123 -3.02 -59.94 -45.38
C ILE A 123 -1.77 -59.61 -46.22
N PRO A 124 -1.83 -58.75 -47.27
CA PRO A 124 -0.63 -58.40 -48.04
C PRO A 124 0.44 -57.73 -47.18
N ASP A 125 0.07 -56.87 -46.24
CA ASP A 125 1.02 -56.22 -45.33
C ASP A 125 1.70 -57.23 -44.41
N LEU A 126 0.93 -58.19 -43.88
CA LEU A 126 1.47 -59.29 -43.08
C LEU A 126 2.43 -60.19 -43.88
N LYS A 127 2.14 -60.44 -45.16
CA LYS A 127 3.05 -61.18 -46.03
C LYS A 127 4.36 -60.43 -46.23
N ILE A 128 4.32 -59.11 -46.41
CA ILE A 128 5.53 -58.27 -46.54
C ILE A 128 6.36 -58.31 -45.25
N ASP A 129 5.71 -58.17 -44.08
CA ASP A 129 6.37 -58.26 -42.78
C ASP A 129 7.04 -59.62 -42.60
N LEU A 130 6.32 -60.73 -42.85
CA LEU A 130 6.85 -62.09 -42.75
C LEU A 130 7.97 -62.34 -43.76
N ALA A 131 7.86 -61.88 -45.01
CA ALA A 131 8.93 -62.00 -46.02
C ALA A 131 10.21 -61.29 -45.56
N SER A 132 10.10 -60.11 -44.96
CA SER A 132 11.23 -59.38 -44.38
C SER A 132 11.88 -60.16 -43.23
N LEU A 133 11.08 -60.79 -42.35
CA LEU A 133 11.57 -61.65 -41.29
C LEU A 133 12.30 -62.89 -41.82
N TYR A 134 11.77 -63.54 -42.85
CA TYR A 134 12.40 -64.69 -43.51
C TYR A 134 13.76 -64.33 -44.09
N ARG A 135 13.89 -63.16 -44.73
CA ARG A 135 15.20 -62.69 -45.24
C ARG A 135 16.19 -62.44 -44.12
N LYS A 136 15.79 -61.72 -43.07
CA LYS A 136 16.71 -61.44 -41.95
C LYS A 136 17.15 -62.71 -41.22
N ALA A 137 16.21 -63.61 -40.92
CA ALA A 137 16.52 -64.85 -40.21
C ALA A 137 17.28 -65.86 -41.09
N GLY A 138 16.86 -66.03 -42.35
CA GLY A 138 17.39 -67.07 -43.24
C GLY A 138 18.64 -66.68 -44.03
N LEU A 139 18.75 -65.43 -44.51
CA LEU A 139 19.95 -64.98 -45.23
C LEU A 139 21.04 -64.46 -44.29
N LYS A 140 20.67 -63.57 -43.35
CA LYS A 140 21.63 -62.94 -42.45
C LYS A 140 21.90 -63.76 -41.18
N GLY A 141 21.05 -64.75 -40.87
CA GLY A 141 21.17 -65.54 -39.65
C GLY A 141 20.86 -64.76 -38.37
N VAL A 142 20.15 -63.63 -38.46
CA VAL A 142 19.82 -62.81 -37.29
C VAL A 142 18.69 -63.48 -36.50
N GLY A 143 18.93 -63.73 -35.21
CA GLY A 143 17.94 -64.27 -34.28
C GLY A 143 16.78 -63.30 -34.06
N ILE A 144 15.55 -63.74 -34.34
CA ILE A 144 14.36 -62.89 -34.24
C ILE A 144 13.26 -63.60 -33.47
N MET A 145 12.63 -62.88 -32.53
CA MET A 145 11.37 -63.23 -31.91
C MET A 145 10.23 -62.49 -32.59
N PHE A 146 9.35 -63.24 -33.25
CA PHE A 146 8.06 -62.74 -33.74
C PHE A 146 7.02 -62.81 -32.63
N LEU A 147 6.65 -61.66 -32.07
CA LEU A 147 5.66 -61.53 -31.00
C LEU A 147 4.30 -61.10 -31.57
N MET A 148 3.27 -61.93 -31.35
CA MET A 148 1.92 -61.65 -31.82
C MET A 148 0.89 -61.84 -30.69
N THR A 149 -0.02 -60.88 -30.53
CA THR A 149 -1.08 -60.91 -29.53
C THR A 149 -2.46 -61.13 -30.14
N ASP A 150 -3.41 -61.51 -29.29
CA ASP A 150 -4.81 -61.68 -29.67
C ASP A 150 -5.41 -60.41 -30.32
N ALA A 151 -5.06 -59.23 -29.79
CA ALA A 151 -5.51 -57.94 -30.31
C ALA A 151 -4.95 -57.59 -31.71
N GLN A 152 -3.86 -58.26 -32.13
CA GLN A 152 -3.27 -58.07 -33.46
C GLN A 152 -3.87 -58.98 -34.52
N VAL A 153 -4.72 -59.94 -34.13
CA VAL A 153 -5.46 -60.82 -35.04
C VAL A 153 -6.72 -60.09 -35.53
N ALA A 154 -6.56 -59.17 -36.50
CA ALA A 154 -7.68 -58.45 -37.09
C ALA A 154 -8.62 -59.38 -37.86
N GLU A 155 -8.06 -60.34 -38.60
CA GLU A 155 -8.79 -61.36 -39.36
C GLU A 155 -8.28 -62.76 -38.98
N GLU A 156 -9.19 -63.75 -38.90
CA GLU A 156 -8.80 -65.14 -38.62
C GLU A 156 -7.83 -65.70 -39.67
N ARG A 157 -7.85 -65.16 -40.89
CA ARG A 157 -6.96 -65.54 -42.00
C ARG A 157 -5.48 -65.29 -41.69
N PHE A 158 -5.15 -64.38 -40.78
CA PHE A 158 -3.76 -64.16 -40.35
C PHE A 158 -3.18 -65.44 -39.72
N LEU A 159 -4.00 -66.20 -39.00
CA LEU A 159 -3.57 -67.44 -38.35
C LEU A 159 -3.34 -68.58 -39.33
N VAL A 160 -3.83 -68.50 -40.58
CA VAL A 160 -3.47 -69.46 -41.64
C VAL A 160 -1.97 -69.35 -41.93
N LEU A 161 -1.48 -68.13 -42.15
CA LEU A 161 -0.05 -67.87 -42.42
C LEU A 161 0.84 -68.30 -41.25
N ILE A 162 0.40 -68.03 -40.02
CA ILE A 162 1.12 -68.44 -38.81
C ILE A 162 1.08 -69.97 -38.63
N ASN A 163 -0.03 -70.63 -38.96
CA ASN A 163 -0.13 -72.08 -38.91
C ASN A 163 0.86 -72.74 -39.88
N ASP A 164 0.98 -72.22 -41.10
CA ASP A 164 1.89 -72.73 -42.11
C ASP A 164 3.36 -72.49 -41.71
N LEU A 165 3.67 -71.31 -41.18
CA LEU A 165 4.98 -70.98 -40.57
C LEU A 165 5.37 -71.98 -39.46
N LEU A 166 4.43 -72.31 -38.57
CA LEU A 166 4.69 -73.21 -37.44
C LEU A 166 4.82 -74.68 -37.89
N ALA A 167 4.00 -75.12 -38.84
CA ALA A 167 3.95 -76.50 -39.30
C ALA A 167 5.14 -76.86 -40.22
N SER A 168 5.19 -76.24 -41.40
CA SER A 168 6.19 -76.52 -42.44
C SER A 168 7.36 -75.54 -42.39
N GLY A 169 7.10 -74.29 -42.00
CA GLY A 169 8.02 -73.17 -42.19
C GLY A 169 7.96 -72.57 -43.60
N GLU A 170 7.08 -73.07 -44.46
CA GLU A 170 6.86 -72.57 -45.81
C GLU A 170 5.45 -72.01 -45.94
N ILE A 171 5.36 -70.74 -46.33
CA ILE A 171 4.08 -70.06 -46.54
C ILE A 171 3.87 -69.90 -48.05
N PRO A 172 2.75 -70.38 -48.62
CA PRO A 172 2.45 -70.22 -50.04
C PRO A 172 2.36 -68.75 -50.46
N ASP A 173 2.93 -68.44 -51.63
CA ASP A 173 2.96 -67.10 -52.23
C ASP A 173 3.48 -66.02 -51.26
N LEU A 174 4.50 -66.34 -50.45
CA LEU A 174 5.15 -65.38 -49.54
C LEU A 174 6.25 -64.59 -50.26
N LEU A 175 7.06 -65.28 -51.06
CA LEU A 175 8.20 -64.73 -51.80
C LEU A 175 7.95 -64.91 -53.29
N VAL A 176 8.32 -63.92 -54.08
CA VAL A 176 8.25 -63.99 -55.55
C VAL A 176 9.42 -64.82 -56.08
N ASP A 177 9.28 -65.45 -57.25
CA ASP A 177 10.32 -66.31 -57.84
C ASP A 177 11.70 -65.64 -57.92
N ASP A 178 11.76 -64.36 -58.29
CA ASP A 178 13.01 -63.57 -58.32
C ASP A 178 13.69 -63.49 -56.93
N GLU A 179 12.89 -63.36 -55.87
CA GLU A 179 13.36 -63.27 -54.49
C GLU A 179 13.84 -64.64 -53.97
N VAL A 180 13.22 -65.72 -54.46
CA VAL A 180 13.64 -67.10 -54.17
C VAL A 180 15.00 -67.37 -54.81
N GLU A 181 15.25 -66.93 -56.05
CA GLU A 181 16.57 -67.03 -56.68
C GLU A 181 17.64 -66.25 -55.91
N GLU A 182 17.32 -65.03 -55.47
CA GLU A 182 18.22 -64.21 -54.66
C GLU A 182 18.62 -64.95 -53.37
N ILE A 183 17.64 -65.57 -52.70
CA ILE A 183 17.87 -66.33 -51.48
C ILE A 183 18.76 -67.56 -51.73
N ILE A 184 18.46 -68.33 -52.78
CA ILE A 184 19.22 -69.53 -53.15
C ILE A 184 20.68 -69.16 -53.44
N ASN A 185 20.91 -68.08 -54.17
CA ASN A 185 22.26 -67.60 -54.47
C ASN A 185 23.00 -67.12 -53.22
N GLY A 186 22.29 -66.51 -52.26
CA GLY A 186 22.85 -66.07 -50.99
C GLY A 186 23.33 -67.22 -50.09
N VAL A 187 22.57 -68.32 -50.01
CA VAL A 187 22.91 -69.46 -49.12
C VAL A 187 23.84 -70.49 -49.77
N ARG A 188 24.02 -70.45 -51.09
CA ARG A 188 24.76 -71.43 -51.88
C ARG A 188 26.17 -71.71 -51.34
N ASN A 189 26.89 -70.66 -50.96
CA ASN A 189 28.26 -70.78 -50.43
C ASN A 189 28.29 -71.47 -49.06
N GLU A 190 27.30 -71.21 -48.21
CA GLU A 190 27.17 -71.87 -46.89
C GLU A 190 26.83 -73.36 -47.05
N VAL A 191 25.94 -73.69 -47.99
CA VAL A 191 25.53 -75.08 -48.28
C VAL A 191 26.71 -75.91 -48.79
N LYS A 192 27.54 -75.34 -49.68
CA LYS A 192 28.81 -75.95 -50.10
C LYS A 192 29.78 -76.13 -48.93
N GLY A 193 29.88 -75.14 -48.05
CA GLY A 193 30.71 -75.19 -46.84
C GLY A 193 30.30 -76.31 -45.86
N LEU A 194 29.02 -76.68 -45.85
CA LEU A 194 28.49 -77.80 -45.07
C LEU A 194 28.64 -79.17 -45.76
N GLY A 195 29.24 -79.22 -46.95
CA GLY A 195 29.48 -80.46 -47.71
C GLY A 195 28.24 -81.02 -48.41
N MET A 196 27.16 -80.22 -48.56
CA MET A 196 25.97 -80.62 -49.31
C MET A 196 26.10 -80.25 -50.79
N GLU A 197 25.48 -81.03 -51.68
CA GLU A 197 25.44 -80.73 -53.12
C GLU A 197 24.67 -79.43 -53.40
N ASP A 198 25.23 -78.58 -54.26
CA ASP A 198 24.66 -77.30 -54.71
C ASP A 198 23.48 -77.52 -55.69
N THR A 199 22.39 -78.06 -55.15
CA THR A 199 21.10 -78.14 -55.82
C THR A 199 20.15 -77.09 -55.27
N ARG A 200 19.22 -76.64 -56.12
CA ARG A 200 18.16 -75.68 -55.74
C ARG A 200 17.40 -76.15 -54.50
N GLU A 201 17.05 -77.44 -54.46
CA GLU A 201 16.29 -78.07 -53.38
C GLU A 201 17.07 -78.11 -52.07
N ASN A 202 18.36 -78.45 -52.11
CA ASN A 202 19.20 -78.47 -50.91
C ASN A 202 19.39 -77.06 -50.33
N CYS A 203 19.57 -76.05 -51.19
CA CYS A 203 19.69 -74.66 -50.78
C CYS A 203 18.40 -74.15 -50.12
N TRP A 204 17.25 -74.46 -50.74
CA TRP A 204 15.96 -74.08 -50.19
C TRP A 204 15.65 -74.77 -48.86
N ARG A 205 15.90 -76.08 -48.76
CA ARG A 205 15.73 -76.84 -47.50
C ARG A 205 16.64 -76.30 -46.39
N PHE A 206 17.88 -75.94 -46.71
CA PHE A 206 18.79 -75.31 -45.76
C PHE A 206 18.27 -73.96 -45.27
N PHE A 207 17.81 -73.11 -46.19
CA PHE A 207 17.21 -71.82 -45.85
C PHE A 207 16.00 -71.98 -44.92
N ILE A 208 15.07 -72.87 -45.23
CA ILE A 208 13.89 -73.11 -44.39
C ILE A 208 14.27 -73.69 -43.02
N ASP A 209 15.22 -74.63 -42.95
CA ASP A 209 15.67 -75.15 -41.66
C ASP A 209 16.34 -74.06 -40.80
N ARG A 210 17.12 -73.17 -41.43
CA ARG A 210 17.73 -72.01 -40.76
C ARG A 210 16.65 -71.05 -40.26
N VAL A 211 15.67 -70.69 -41.09
CA VAL A 211 14.53 -69.85 -40.68
C VAL A 211 13.82 -70.46 -39.48
N ARG A 212 13.48 -71.75 -39.52
CA ARG A 212 12.78 -72.44 -38.41
C ARG A 212 13.61 -72.54 -37.12
N ARG A 213 14.94 -72.54 -37.23
CA ARG A 213 15.83 -72.54 -36.05
C ARG A 213 15.96 -71.16 -35.43
N VAL A 214 16.06 -70.12 -36.25
CA VAL A 214 16.46 -68.76 -35.87
C VAL A 214 15.25 -67.85 -35.60
N LEU A 215 14.17 -67.99 -36.37
CA LEU A 215 12.92 -67.27 -36.18
C LEU A 215 12.05 -68.00 -35.15
N LYS A 216 11.82 -67.36 -34.01
CA LYS A 216 11.01 -67.89 -32.90
C LYS A 216 9.67 -67.19 -32.87
N VAL A 217 8.58 -67.96 -32.83
CA VAL A 217 7.22 -67.42 -32.76
C VAL A 217 6.72 -67.47 -31.32
N VAL A 218 6.29 -66.33 -30.78
CA VAL A 218 5.67 -66.20 -29.46
C VAL A 218 4.26 -65.65 -29.59
N LEU A 219 3.27 -66.47 -29.27
CA LEU A 219 1.85 -66.14 -29.34
C LEU A 219 1.32 -65.83 -27.94
N CYS A 220 0.83 -64.62 -27.71
CA CYS A 220 0.25 -64.18 -26.44
C CYS A 220 -1.28 -64.16 -26.53
N PHE A 221 -1.94 -65.24 -26.13
CA PHE A 221 -3.41 -65.37 -26.21
C PHE A 221 -4.10 -65.36 -24.85
N SER A 222 -5.37 -64.96 -24.86
CA SER A 222 -6.23 -64.96 -23.68
C SER A 222 -7.00 -66.28 -23.58
N PRO A 223 -7.09 -66.90 -22.39
CA PRO A 223 -7.98 -68.05 -22.17
C PRO A 223 -9.44 -67.63 -22.01
N VAL A 224 -9.73 -66.34 -21.91
CA VAL A 224 -11.07 -65.81 -21.69
C VAL A 224 -11.91 -65.90 -22.96
N GLY A 225 -13.11 -66.46 -22.84
CA GLY A 225 -14.04 -66.67 -23.96
C GLY A 225 -13.76 -67.95 -24.77
N SER A 226 -14.44 -68.10 -25.90
CA SER A 226 -14.33 -69.30 -26.75
C SER A 226 -13.31 -69.16 -27.88
N THR A 227 -12.74 -67.98 -28.09
CA THR A 227 -11.87 -67.63 -29.23
C THR A 227 -10.63 -68.52 -29.32
N LEU A 228 -9.90 -68.68 -28.21
CA LEU A 228 -8.73 -69.54 -28.15
C LEU A 228 -9.08 -70.98 -28.51
N ARG A 229 -10.13 -71.54 -27.91
CA ARG A 229 -10.59 -72.92 -28.18
C ARG A 229 -10.96 -73.13 -29.65
N VAL A 230 -11.65 -72.18 -30.27
CA VAL A 230 -12.03 -72.26 -31.68
C VAL A 230 -10.79 -72.17 -32.58
N ARG A 231 -9.87 -71.25 -32.30
CA ARG A 231 -8.61 -71.10 -33.06
C ARG A 231 -7.72 -72.33 -32.94
N SER A 232 -7.56 -72.89 -31.75
CA SER A 232 -6.78 -74.13 -31.53
C SER A 232 -7.34 -75.33 -32.31
N ARG A 233 -8.65 -75.36 -32.58
CA ARG A 233 -9.27 -76.40 -33.42
C ARG A 233 -9.09 -76.14 -34.91
N LYS A 234 -9.22 -74.88 -35.33
CA LYS A 234 -9.04 -74.46 -36.74
C LYS A 234 -7.58 -74.52 -37.19
N PHE A 235 -6.64 -74.23 -36.29
CA PHE A 235 -5.21 -74.09 -36.56
C PHE A 235 -4.39 -74.97 -35.60
N PRO A 236 -4.28 -76.29 -35.84
CA PRO A 236 -3.63 -77.21 -34.91
C PRO A 236 -2.14 -76.93 -34.67
N ALA A 237 -1.41 -76.36 -35.63
CA ALA A 237 0.02 -76.08 -35.48
C ALA A 237 0.31 -75.05 -34.38
N VAL A 238 -0.66 -74.15 -34.11
CA VAL A 238 -0.58 -73.18 -33.00
C VAL A 238 -0.40 -73.88 -31.65
N VAL A 239 -0.96 -75.09 -31.47
CA VAL A 239 -0.87 -75.86 -30.22
C VAL A 239 0.18 -76.96 -30.31
N ASN A 240 0.26 -77.65 -31.45
CA ASN A 240 1.13 -78.82 -31.61
C ASN A 240 2.61 -78.45 -31.82
N CYS A 241 2.89 -77.28 -32.40
CA CYS A 241 4.25 -76.85 -32.73
C CYS A 241 4.76 -75.73 -31.81
N THR A 242 4.07 -75.48 -30.69
CA THR A 242 4.47 -74.50 -29.68
C THR A 242 4.51 -75.16 -28.29
N SER A 243 5.40 -74.66 -27.43
CA SER A 243 5.40 -74.99 -26.01
C SER A 243 4.42 -74.06 -25.29
N ILE A 244 3.49 -74.65 -24.53
CA ILE A 244 2.44 -73.91 -23.85
C ILE A 244 2.93 -73.50 -22.46
N ASP A 245 2.87 -72.21 -22.16
CA ASP A 245 3.12 -71.68 -20.81
C ASP A 245 1.88 -70.93 -20.30
N TRP A 246 1.36 -71.38 -19.15
CA TRP A 246 0.14 -70.87 -18.55
C TRP A 246 0.46 -69.81 -17.50
N PHE A 247 0.04 -68.58 -17.79
CA PHE A 247 0.08 -67.45 -16.87
C PHE A 247 -1.18 -67.46 -16.02
N HIS A 248 -1.05 -68.00 -14.82
CA HIS A 248 -2.11 -68.01 -13.83
C HIS A 248 -2.35 -66.63 -13.22
N GLU A 249 -3.43 -66.51 -12.46
CA GLU A 249 -3.70 -65.33 -11.65
C GLU A 249 -2.57 -65.13 -10.63
N TRP A 250 -2.25 -63.87 -10.34
CA TRP A 250 -1.17 -63.55 -9.42
C TRP A 250 -1.52 -64.01 -8.00
N PRO A 251 -0.63 -64.75 -7.32
CA PRO A 251 -0.84 -65.11 -5.92
C PRO A 251 -0.83 -63.86 -5.04
N GLU A 252 -1.33 -64.02 -3.82
CA GLU A 252 -1.42 -62.92 -2.85
C GLU A 252 -0.05 -62.28 -2.59
N GLU A 253 1.01 -63.09 -2.52
CA GLU A 253 2.40 -62.65 -2.35
C GLU A 253 2.90 -61.79 -3.52
N ALA A 254 2.53 -62.14 -4.75
CA ALA A 254 2.86 -61.34 -5.93
C ALA A 254 2.13 -59.99 -5.89
N LEU A 255 0.84 -59.97 -5.54
CA LEU A 255 0.07 -58.73 -5.38
C LEU A 255 0.66 -57.81 -4.29
N LYS A 256 1.13 -58.40 -3.18
CA LYS A 256 1.83 -57.69 -2.10
C LYS A 256 3.15 -57.10 -2.60
N SER A 257 4.02 -57.92 -3.21
CA SER A 257 5.30 -57.48 -3.74
C SER A 257 5.16 -56.35 -4.78
N VAL A 258 4.22 -56.50 -5.72
CA VAL A 258 3.91 -55.50 -6.75
C VAL A 258 3.45 -54.19 -6.10
N SER A 259 2.42 -54.24 -5.25
CA SER A 259 1.91 -53.03 -4.61
C SER A 259 2.97 -52.35 -3.72
N ALA A 260 3.76 -53.11 -2.95
CA ALA A 260 4.84 -52.57 -2.14
C ALA A 260 5.87 -51.80 -2.98
N ARG A 261 6.29 -52.37 -4.13
CA ARG A 261 7.24 -51.72 -5.03
C ARG A 261 6.69 -50.42 -5.63
N PHE A 262 5.45 -50.43 -6.13
CA PHE A 262 4.83 -49.22 -6.68
C PHE A 262 4.56 -48.15 -5.60
N LEU A 263 4.28 -48.55 -4.35
CA LEU A 263 4.08 -47.62 -3.24
C LEU A 263 5.42 -47.04 -2.71
N GLU A 264 6.55 -47.65 -3.03
CA GLU A 264 7.88 -47.17 -2.65
C GLU A 264 8.20 -45.81 -3.29
N ASP A 265 7.74 -45.60 -4.53
CA ASP A 265 7.87 -44.35 -5.29
C ASP A 265 7.01 -43.19 -4.74
N VAL A 266 6.16 -43.46 -3.73
CA VAL A 266 5.22 -42.46 -3.18
C VAL A 266 5.79 -41.82 -1.92
N GLU A 267 6.42 -40.66 -2.08
CA GLU A 267 7.03 -39.89 -0.98
C GLU A 267 6.03 -39.50 0.13
N LEU A 268 4.75 -39.30 -0.22
CA LEU A 268 3.70 -38.88 0.70
C LEU A 268 3.33 -39.92 1.77
N LEU A 269 3.73 -41.18 1.59
CA LEU A 269 3.38 -42.26 2.50
C LEU A 269 4.47 -42.48 3.55
N VAL A 270 4.08 -42.53 4.82
CA VAL A 270 4.96 -42.92 5.92
C VAL A 270 5.35 -44.40 5.75
N PRO A 271 6.64 -44.78 5.85
CA PRO A 271 7.10 -46.15 5.62
C PRO A 271 6.34 -47.23 6.39
N GLU A 272 5.94 -46.93 7.63
CA GLU A 272 5.23 -47.86 8.53
C GLU A 272 3.85 -48.30 8.01
N VAL A 273 3.13 -47.42 7.31
CA VAL A 273 1.79 -47.74 6.76
C VAL A 273 1.84 -48.31 5.34
N ARG A 274 2.98 -48.21 4.63
CA ARG A 274 3.10 -48.68 3.24
C ARG A 274 2.81 -50.18 3.13
N GLU A 275 3.37 -50.99 4.02
CA GLU A 275 3.15 -52.44 4.03
C GLU A 275 1.68 -52.79 4.32
N SER A 276 1.06 -52.10 5.27
CA SER A 276 -0.37 -52.29 5.57
C SER A 276 -1.27 -51.93 4.38
N ILE A 277 -0.94 -50.85 3.64
CA ILE A 277 -1.67 -50.45 2.43
C ILE A 277 -1.49 -51.50 1.32
N SER A 278 -0.27 -52.01 1.14
CA SER A 278 0.02 -53.10 0.20
C SER A 278 -0.81 -54.35 0.49
N PHE A 279 -0.87 -54.77 1.76
CA PHE A 279 -1.70 -55.90 2.19
C PHE A 279 -3.19 -55.65 1.94
N PHE A 280 -3.67 -54.43 2.22
CA PHE A 280 -5.05 -54.06 1.97
C PHE A 280 -5.40 -54.07 0.47
N MET A 281 -4.53 -53.54 -0.39
CA MET A 281 -4.75 -53.56 -1.84
C MET A 281 -4.85 -55.00 -2.37
N SER A 282 -3.96 -55.90 -1.93
CA SER A 282 -3.99 -57.31 -2.28
C SER A 282 -5.29 -57.99 -1.81
N TYR A 283 -5.69 -57.75 -0.55
CA TYR A 283 -6.94 -58.24 0.00
C TYR A 283 -8.16 -57.77 -0.79
N VAL A 284 -8.22 -56.47 -1.13
CA VAL A 284 -9.32 -55.91 -1.93
C VAL A 284 -9.40 -56.59 -3.29
N HIS A 285 -8.27 -56.78 -3.98
CA HIS A 285 -8.28 -57.45 -5.28
C HIS A 285 -8.84 -58.87 -5.19
N LYS A 286 -8.41 -59.65 -4.20
CA LYS A 286 -8.93 -61.01 -3.93
C LYS A 286 -10.43 -61.00 -3.60
N SER A 287 -10.87 -60.06 -2.76
CA SER A 287 -12.30 -59.93 -2.41
C SER A 287 -13.17 -59.64 -3.63
N VAL A 288 -12.69 -58.84 -4.59
CA VAL A 288 -13.42 -58.56 -5.84
C VAL A 288 -13.50 -59.81 -6.71
N ASN A 289 -12.50 -60.70 -6.69
CA ASN A 289 -12.56 -61.98 -7.40
C ASN A 289 -13.66 -62.87 -6.81
N GLU A 290 -13.73 -62.97 -5.48
CA GLU A 290 -14.77 -63.73 -4.77
C GLU A 290 -16.17 -63.19 -5.05
N VAL A 291 -16.35 -61.86 -4.96
CA VAL A 291 -17.62 -61.20 -5.28
C VAL A 291 -17.98 -61.37 -6.76
N SER A 292 -17.00 -61.38 -7.67
CA SER A 292 -17.25 -61.59 -9.11
C SER A 292 -17.76 -63.01 -9.39
N GLN A 293 -17.34 -64.02 -8.62
CA GLN A 293 -17.90 -65.38 -8.71
C GLN A 293 -19.35 -65.45 -8.21
N GLN A 294 -19.67 -64.73 -7.13
CA GLN A 294 -21.04 -64.61 -6.64
C GLN A 294 -21.93 -63.87 -7.65
N TYR A 295 -21.41 -62.79 -8.24
CA TYR A 295 -22.10 -62.02 -9.28
C TYR A 295 -22.40 -62.88 -10.51
N LEU A 296 -21.45 -63.71 -10.94
CA LEU A 296 -21.70 -64.68 -12.03
C LEU A 296 -22.79 -65.68 -11.67
N THR A 297 -22.82 -66.17 -10.43
CA THR A 297 -23.82 -67.14 -9.97
C THR A 297 -25.22 -66.53 -9.96
N ASN A 298 -25.34 -65.28 -9.49
CA ASN A 298 -26.63 -64.60 -9.34
C ASN A 298 -27.15 -63.99 -10.64
N GLU A 299 -26.31 -63.24 -11.35
CA GLU A 299 -26.70 -62.43 -12.51
C GLU A 299 -26.37 -63.09 -13.85
N ARG A 300 -25.64 -64.23 -13.83
CA ARG A 300 -25.15 -64.93 -15.04
C ARG A 300 -24.33 -64.03 -15.97
N ARG A 301 -23.71 -62.99 -15.41
CA ARG A 301 -22.84 -62.05 -16.12
C ARG A 301 -21.42 -62.19 -15.58
N TYR A 302 -20.46 -62.28 -16.49
CA TYR A 302 -19.05 -62.32 -16.12
C TYR A 302 -18.53 -60.92 -15.82
N ASN A 303 -17.87 -60.77 -14.68
CA ASN A 303 -16.97 -59.65 -14.39
C ASN A 303 -15.56 -60.21 -14.28
N TYR A 304 -14.62 -59.67 -15.06
CA TYR A 304 -13.24 -60.13 -15.07
C TYR A 304 -12.36 -59.11 -14.39
N THR A 305 -11.71 -59.53 -13.31
CA THR A 305 -10.59 -58.83 -12.69
C THR A 305 -9.31 -59.28 -13.36
N THR A 306 -8.40 -58.33 -13.61
CA THR A 306 -7.11 -58.64 -14.23
C THR A 306 -5.98 -57.97 -13.45
N PRO A 307 -4.74 -58.49 -13.54
CA PRO A 307 -3.58 -57.79 -13.01
C PRO A 307 -3.45 -56.35 -13.52
N LYS A 308 -3.93 -56.07 -14.74
CA LYS A 308 -4.00 -54.70 -15.26
C LYS A 308 -4.92 -53.81 -14.41
N SER A 309 -6.11 -54.31 -14.05
CA SER A 309 -7.04 -53.60 -13.16
C SER A 309 -6.45 -53.36 -11.77
N PHE A 310 -5.60 -54.27 -11.27
CA PHE A 310 -4.87 -54.07 -10.03
C PHE A 310 -3.81 -52.96 -10.14
N LEU A 311 -3.04 -52.94 -11.23
CA LEU A 311 -2.10 -51.84 -11.50
C LEU A 311 -2.83 -50.49 -11.64
N GLU A 312 -3.99 -50.47 -12.31
CA GLU A 312 -4.85 -49.29 -12.41
C GLU A 312 -5.37 -48.83 -11.04
N GLN A 313 -5.70 -49.76 -10.13
CA GLN A 313 -6.08 -49.42 -8.75
C GLN A 313 -4.93 -48.73 -8.01
N ILE A 314 -3.69 -49.22 -8.16
CA ILE A 314 -2.51 -48.62 -7.54
C ILE A 314 -2.27 -47.22 -8.12
N THR A 315 -2.28 -47.07 -9.44
CA THR A 315 -2.11 -45.77 -10.11
C THR A 315 -3.21 -44.79 -9.72
N LEU A 316 -4.47 -45.25 -9.62
CA LEU A 316 -5.58 -44.42 -9.15
C LEU A 316 -5.36 -43.93 -7.72
N TYR A 317 -4.91 -44.83 -6.83
CA TYR A 317 -4.59 -44.49 -5.45
C TYR A 317 -3.49 -43.43 -5.37
N GLN A 318 -2.38 -43.62 -6.09
CA GLN A 318 -1.28 -42.65 -6.17
C GLN A 318 -1.75 -41.28 -6.64
N ASN A 319 -2.51 -41.25 -7.75
CA ASN A 319 -3.04 -40.01 -8.32
C ASN A 319 -3.99 -39.29 -7.36
N LEU A 320 -4.88 -40.04 -6.70
CA LEU A 320 -5.85 -39.49 -5.77
C LEU A 320 -5.16 -38.96 -4.51
N LEU A 321 -4.18 -39.68 -3.97
CA LEU A 321 -3.39 -39.26 -2.82
C LEU A 321 -2.66 -37.95 -3.11
N THR A 322 -1.95 -37.87 -4.23
CA THR A 322 -1.23 -36.65 -4.64
C THR A 322 -2.18 -35.47 -4.82
N LYS A 323 -3.32 -35.69 -5.49
CA LYS A 323 -4.33 -34.65 -5.68
C LYS A 323 -4.91 -34.16 -4.35
N LYS A 324 -5.34 -35.08 -3.49
CA LYS A 324 -5.95 -34.74 -2.19
C LYS A 324 -4.95 -34.08 -1.25
N ASN A 325 -3.70 -34.54 -1.24
CA ASN A 325 -2.65 -33.89 -0.47
C ASN A 325 -2.41 -32.46 -0.97
N ARG A 326 -2.34 -32.24 -2.30
CA ARG A 326 -2.20 -30.90 -2.87
C ARG A 326 -3.37 -29.98 -2.48
N ASP A 327 -4.60 -30.46 -2.56
CA ASP A 327 -5.80 -29.70 -2.17
C ASP A 327 -5.79 -29.35 -0.68
N LEU A 328 -5.34 -30.28 0.17
CA LEU A 328 -5.21 -30.09 1.61
C LEU A 328 -4.10 -29.09 1.94
N GLN A 329 -2.93 -29.21 1.33
CA GLN A 329 -1.81 -28.27 1.49
C GLN A 329 -2.20 -26.85 1.08
N ALA A 330 -2.92 -26.70 -0.04
CA ALA A 330 -3.45 -25.39 -0.45
C ALA A 330 -4.43 -24.81 0.58
N SER A 331 -5.24 -25.67 1.21
CA SER A 331 -6.17 -25.26 2.28
C SER A 331 -5.43 -24.87 3.56
N ILE A 332 -4.38 -25.61 3.93
CA ILE A 332 -3.50 -25.31 5.08
C ILE A 332 -2.81 -23.96 4.86
N ILE A 333 -2.13 -23.77 3.73
CA ILE A 333 -1.44 -22.52 3.39
C ILE A 333 -2.42 -21.33 3.42
N ARG A 334 -3.64 -21.51 2.90
CA ARG A 334 -4.67 -20.46 2.95
C ARG A 334 -5.06 -20.12 4.40
N LEU A 335 -5.22 -21.12 5.26
CA LEU A 335 -5.54 -20.92 6.68
C LEU A 335 -4.37 -20.27 7.43
N GLU A 336 -3.14 -20.71 7.19
CA GLU A 336 -1.93 -20.12 7.78
C GLU A 336 -1.79 -18.65 7.41
N ASN A 337 -1.92 -18.32 6.12
CA ASN A 337 -1.90 -16.92 5.65
C ASN A 337 -3.04 -16.10 6.29
N GLY A 338 -4.24 -16.68 6.41
CA GLY A 338 -5.36 -16.04 7.09
C GLY A 338 -5.06 -15.77 8.57
N LEU A 339 -4.47 -16.74 9.25
CA LEU A 339 -4.12 -16.66 10.67
C LEU A 339 -2.99 -15.66 10.92
N GLU A 340 -2.02 -15.58 10.01
CA GLU A 340 -0.95 -14.57 10.04
C GLU A 340 -1.52 -13.16 9.87
N LYS A 341 -2.45 -12.95 8.92
CA LYS A 341 -3.13 -11.66 8.75
C LYS A 341 -3.93 -11.28 9.98
N LEU A 342 -4.70 -12.21 10.55
CA LEU A 342 -5.45 -11.97 11.79
C LEU A 342 -4.51 -11.59 12.94
N ARG A 343 -3.39 -12.30 13.10
CA ARG A 343 -2.38 -11.99 14.13
C ARG A 343 -1.74 -10.62 13.92
N SER A 344 -1.42 -10.26 12.68
CA SER A 344 -0.87 -8.94 12.34
C SER A 344 -1.87 -7.82 12.63
N THR A 345 -3.14 -7.98 12.23
CA THR A 345 -4.19 -7.00 12.52
C THR A 345 -4.45 -6.88 14.02
N ALA A 346 -4.47 -7.99 14.77
CA ALA A 346 -4.60 -7.95 16.23
C ALA A 346 -3.47 -7.12 16.87
N SER A 347 -2.21 -7.36 16.48
CA SER A 347 -1.06 -6.57 16.94
C SER A 347 -1.20 -5.09 16.59
N GLN A 348 -1.61 -4.75 15.36
CA GLN A 348 -1.82 -3.35 14.95
C GLN A 348 -2.95 -2.67 15.73
N VAL A 349 -4.02 -3.40 16.03
CA VAL A 349 -5.14 -2.89 16.84
C VAL A 349 -4.71 -2.65 18.28
N ASP A 350 -3.90 -3.53 18.85
CA ASP A 350 -3.36 -3.35 20.19
C ASP A 350 -2.41 -2.14 20.26
N ASP A 351 -1.55 -1.95 19.25
CA ASP A 351 -0.71 -0.76 19.12
C ASP A 351 -1.53 0.53 18.97
N LEU A 352 -2.60 0.49 18.17
CA LEU A 352 -3.52 1.62 17.98
C LEU A 352 -4.29 1.94 19.26
N LYS A 353 -4.74 0.93 20.02
CA LYS A 353 -5.39 1.13 21.33
C LYS A 353 -4.43 1.78 22.32
N ALA A 354 -3.17 1.35 22.36
CA ALA A 354 -2.15 1.96 23.21
C ALA A 354 -1.90 3.43 22.84
N LYS A 355 -1.79 3.74 21.53
CA LYS A 355 -1.68 5.11 21.04
C LYS A 355 -2.91 5.95 21.39
N LEU A 356 -4.11 5.43 21.16
CA LEU A 356 -5.37 6.11 21.49
C LEU A 356 -5.44 6.43 22.99
N ALA A 357 -5.12 5.47 23.85
CA ALA A 357 -5.11 5.69 25.30
C ALA A 357 -4.12 6.80 25.72
N SER A 358 -2.92 6.85 25.11
CA SER A 358 -1.97 7.94 25.37
C SER A 358 -2.46 9.30 24.87
N GLN A 359 -3.10 9.33 23.69
CA GLN A 359 -3.64 10.55 23.10
C GLN A 359 -4.88 11.07 23.84
N GLU A 360 -5.75 10.19 24.35
CA GLU A 360 -6.89 10.58 25.19
C GLU A 360 -6.43 11.30 26.46
N VAL A 361 -5.35 10.82 27.10
CA VAL A 361 -4.75 11.49 28.27
C VAL A 361 -4.17 12.85 27.89
N GLU A 362 -3.41 12.94 26.80
CA GLU A 362 -2.83 14.22 26.34
C GLU A 362 -3.92 15.23 25.94
N LEU A 363 -4.99 14.76 25.29
CA LEU A 363 -6.10 15.58 24.84
C LEU A 363 -6.94 16.07 26.02
N ALA A 364 -7.11 15.25 27.08
CA ALA A 364 -7.73 15.69 28.32
C ALA A 364 -6.94 16.82 29.00
N ILE A 365 -5.61 16.71 29.07
CA ILE A 365 -4.74 17.76 29.63
C ILE A 365 -4.87 19.04 28.80
N LYS A 366 -4.73 18.95 27.46
CA LYS A 366 -4.84 20.12 26.57
C LYS A 366 -6.23 20.75 26.60
N ASN A 367 -7.30 19.96 26.73
CA ASN A 367 -8.65 20.49 26.90
C ASN A 367 -8.81 21.21 28.23
N GLU A 368 -8.22 20.70 29.31
CA GLU A 368 -8.24 21.37 30.61
C GLU A 368 -7.48 22.72 30.55
N ASP A 369 -6.32 22.74 29.91
CA ASP A 369 -5.52 23.95 29.73
C ASP A 369 -6.22 24.97 28.81
N ALA A 370 -6.84 24.51 27.72
CA ALA A 370 -7.65 25.37 26.84
C ALA A 370 -8.85 25.96 27.58
N ASN A 371 -9.55 25.18 28.42
CA ASN A 371 -10.67 25.67 29.24
C ASN A 371 -10.22 26.71 30.27
N LYS A 372 -9.04 26.55 30.88
CA LYS A 372 -8.45 27.57 31.77
C LYS A 372 -8.12 28.86 31.01
N LEU A 373 -7.53 28.75 29.83
CA LEU A 373 -7.20 29.89 28.99
C LEU A 373 -8.45 30.67 28.56
N ILE A 374 -9.52 29.96 28.18
CA ILE A 374 -10.81 30.57 27.83
C ILE A 374 -11.40 31.37 28.99
N GLN A 375 -11.30 30.89 30.23
CA GLN A 375 -11.76 31.65 31.40
C GLN A 375 -10.95 32.93 31.63
N ILE A 376 -9.61 32.85 31.46
CA ILE A 376 -8.72 34.00 31.61
C ILE A 376 -9.01 35.04 30.52
N VAL A 377 -9.11 34.62 29.26
CA VAL A 377 -9.43 35.51 28.13
C VAL A 377 -10.83 36.12 28.30
N GLY A 378 -11.81 35.36 28.79
CA GLY A 378 -13.14 35.88 29.09
C GLY A 378 -13.13 37.00 30.13
N ALA A 379 -12.43 36.79 31.25
CA ALA A 379 -12.32 37.79 32.31
C ALA A 379 -11.55 39.05 31.86
N GLU A 380 -10.48 38.90 31.09
CA GLU A 380 -9.67 40.03 30.61
C GLU A 380 -10.39 40.82 29.51
N THR A 381 -11.18 40.15 28.65
CA THR A 381 -12.05 40.81 27.66
C THR A 381 -13.12 41.67 28.33
N GLU A 382 -13.70 41.20 29.44
CA GLU A 382 -14.71 41.97 30.18
C GLU A 382 -14.10 43.23 30.86
N LYS A 383 -12.87 43.15 31.36
CA LYS A 383 -12.16 44.31 31.90
C LYS A 383 -11.83 45.34 30.82
N VAL A 384 -11.33 44.90 29.67
CA VAL A 384 -11.01 45.77 28.52
C VAL A 384 -12.26 46.51 28.03
N THR A 385 -13.39 45.83 27.92
CA THR A 385 -14.66 46.46 27.48
C THR A 385 -15.17 47.51 28.47
N LYS A 386 -15.10 47.25 29.79
CA LYS A 386 -15.47 48.24 30.81
C LYS A 386 -14.59 49.50 30.77
N GLU A 387 -13.27 49.35 30.73
CA GLU A 387 -12.36 50.50 30.70
C GLU A 387 -12.46 51.31 29.39
N LYS A 388 -12.74 50.65 28.25
CA LYS A 388 -13.04 51.34 26.98
C LYS A 388 -14.28 52.22 27.08
N THR A 389 -15.37 51.72 27.66
CA THR A 389 -16.60 52.52 27.81
C THR A 389 -16.37 53.76 28.68
N ILE A 390 -15.54 53.65 29.72
CA ILE A 390 -15.16 54.77 30.58
C ILE A 390 -14.30 55.80 29.81
N ALA A 391 -13.39 55.34 28.94
CA ALA A 391 -12.58 56.22 28.09
C ALA A 391 -13.43 57.03 27.10
N ASP A 392 -14.41 56.40 26.46
CA ASP A 392 -15.29 57.02 25.47
C ASP A 392 -16.22 58.08 26.08
N GLU A 393 -16.69 57.85 27.33
CA GLU A 393 -17.50 58.83 28.06
C GLU A 393 -16.69 60.06 28.47
N GLU A 394 -15.46 59.87 28.93
CA GLU A 394 -14.60 60.98 29.33
C GLU A 394 -14.13 61.80 28.11
N GLU A 395 -13.98 61.18 26.93
CA GLU A 395 -13.67 61.86 25.68
C GLU A 395 -14.75 62.85 25.25
N LYS A 396 -16.01 62.47 25.39
CA LYS A 396 -17.13 63.36 25.08
C LYS A 396 -17.18 64.58 25.99
N LYS A 397 -16.84 64.43 27.28
CA LYS A 397 -16.80 65.55 28.23
C LYS A 397 -15.68 66.54 27.90
N VAL A 398 -14.49 66.04 27.54
CA VAL A 398 -13.34 66.90 27.15
C VAL A 398 -13.66 67.72 25.89
N ILE A 399 -14.39 67.15 24.93
CA ILE A 399 -14.80 67.86 23.71
C ILE A 399 -15.74 69.03 24.03
N GLN A 400 -16.71 68.83 24.92
CA GLN A 400 -17.65 69.89 25.31
C GLN A 400 -16.96 71.05 26.05
N ILE A 401 -16.10 70.74 27.02
CA ILE A 401 -15.36 71.74 27.79
C ILE A 401 -14.42 72.57 26.89
N ASN A 402 -13.83 71.94 25.86
CA ASN A 402 -12.97 72.63 24.90
C ASN A 402 -13.70 73.67 24.05
N ALA A 403 -14.94 73.38 23.62
CA ALA A 403 -15.74 74.31 22.84
C ALA A 403 -16.15 75.56 23.65
N GLU A 404 -16.46 75.41 24.95
CA GLU A 404 -16.86 76.53 25.81
C GLU A 404 -15.70 77.49 26.12
N VAL A 405 -14.49 76.96 26.30
CA VAL A 405 -13.28 77.77 26.54
C VAL A 405 -12.92 78.64 25.34
N GLU A 406 -13.11 78.13 24.12
CA GLU A 406 -12.79 78.83 22.88
C GLU A 406 -13.69 80.06 22.64
N VAL A 407 -14.98 79.96 23.01
CA VAL A 407 -15.93 81.07 22.92
C VAL A 407 -15.58 82.18 23.91
N LYS A 408 -15.29 81.82 25.18
CA LYS A 408 -14.92 82.79 26.24
C LYS A 408 -13.62 83.55 25.92
N ALA A 409 -12.68 82.92 25.22
CA ALA A 409 -11.42 83.56 24.81
C ALA A 409 -11.64 84.69 23.80
N ARG A 410 -12.56 84.49 22.85
CA ARG A 410 -12.85 85.42 21.75
C ARG A 410 -13.50 86.72 22.23
N GLU A 411 -14.37 86.64 23.23
CA GLU A 411 -15.06 87.80 23.79
C GLU A 411 -14.13 88.71 24.62
N CYS A 412 -13.21 88.12 25.38
CA CYS A 412 -12.27 88.88 26.22
C CYS A 412 -11.25 89.68 25.37
N GLN A 413 -10.89 89.18 24.19
CA GLN A 413 -9.93 89.84 23.30
C GLN A 413 -10.53 91.06 22.58
N ASN A 414 -11.82 91.02 22.22
CA ASN A 414 -12.48 92.11 21.51
C ASN A 414 -12.75 93.35 22.38
N ASP A 415 -12.95 93.18 23.69
CA ASP A 415 -13.22 94.30 24.60
C ASP A 415 -11.92 94.99 25.07
N LEU A 416 -10.80 94.27 25.11
CA LEU A 416 -9.48 94.82 25.46
C LEU A 416 -8.95 95.79 24.39
N ALA A 417 -9.23 95.50 23.11
CA ALA A 417 -8.85 96.35 21.98
C ALA A 417 -9.55 97.72 21.95
N LYS A 418 -10.68 97.89 22.64
CA LYS A 418 -11.42 99.17 22.70
C LYS A 418 -10.84 100.15 23.72
N ALA A 419 -10.05 99.68 24.69
CA ALA A 419 -9.54 100.49 25.79
C ALA A 419 -8.22 101.22 25.48
N GLU A 420 -7.40 100.68 24.57
CA GLU A 420 -6.07 101.21 24.23
C GLU A 420 -6.09 102.61 23.59
N PRO A 421 -7.02 102.97 22.67
CA PRO A 421 -7.00 104.28 22.01
C PRO A 421 -7.28 105.46 22.94
N ALA A 422 -8.13 105.26 23.96
CA ALA A 422 -8.50 106.31 24.92
C ALA A 422 -7.34 106.68 25.86
N LEU A 423 -6.46 105.72 26.14
CA LEU A 423 -5.28 105.92 26.98
C LEU A 423 -4.18 106.72 26.26
N GLU A 424 -3.93 106.40 25.00
CA GLU A 424 -2.91 107.06 24.19
C GLU A 424 -3.26 108.55 23.98
N ALA A 425 -4.53 108.85 23.73
CA ALA A 425 -5.03 110.22 23.57
C ALA A 425 -4.91 111.09 24.83
N ALA A 426 -5.07 110.49 26.03
CA ALA A 426 -4.87 111.19 27.31
C ALA A 426 -3.40 111.59 27.54
N LYS A 427 -2.45 110.74 27.11
CA LYS A 427 -1.01 111.03 27.19
C LYS A 427 -0.58 112.12 26.20
N GLU A 428 -1.12 112.11 24.98
CA GLU A 428 -0.83 113.16 23.99
C GLU A 428 -1.29 114.54 24.46
N ALA A 429 -2.45 114.63 25.12
CA ALA A 429 -2.95 115.90 25.66
C ALA A 429 -1.97 116.54 26.67
N LEU A 430 -1.26 115.73 27.46
CA LEU A 430 -0.25 116.21 28.43
C LEU A 430 1.03 116.72 27.77
N ASN A 431 1.45 116.10 26.66
CA ASN A 431 2.67 116.50 25.94
C ASN A 431 2.55 117.90 25.29
N THR A 432 1.34 118.43 25.14
CA THR A 432 1.11 119.79 24.62
C THR A 432 1.29 120.89 25.67
N LEU A 433 1.43 120.54 26.96
CA LEU A 433 1.59 121.49 28.08
C LEU A 433 3.06 121.64 28.46
N ASN A 434 3.60 122.86 28.39
CA ASN A 434 4.95 123.18 28.84
C ASN A 434 4.93 124.24 29.96
N LYS A 435 6.04 124.32 30.72
CA LYS A 435 6.17 125.23 31.88
C LYS A 435 5.88 126.69 31.55
N ASN A 436 6.23 127.13 30.34
CA ASN A 436 6.00 128.51 29.89
C ASN A 436 4.51 128.80 29.78
N ASN A 437 3.74 127.92 29.13
CA ASN A 437 2.29 128.06 28.96
C ASN A 437 1.53 128.07 30.30
N LEU A 438 1.96 127.27 31.27
CA LEU A 438 1.38 127.26 32.62
C LEU A 438 1.80 128.49 33.46
N THR A 439 2.96 129.09 33.17
CA THR A 439 3.42 130.34 33.82
C THR A 439 2.62 131.54 33.31
N GLU A 440 2.28 131.57 32.02
CA GLU A 440 1.33 132.54 31.45
C GLU A 440 -0.06 132.41 32.06
N LEU A 441 -0.55 131.18 32.23
CA LEU A 441 -1.83 130.93 32.90
C LEU A 441 -1.84 131.47 34.35
N LYS A 442 -0.69 131.42 35.05
CA LYS A 442 -0.55 131.96 36.41
C LYS A 442 -0.55 133.50 36.46
N SER A 443 -0.02 134.19 35.45
CA SER A 443 0.18 135.64 35.50
C SER A 443 -1.13 136.44 35.38
N PHE A 444 -2.25 135.80 35.00
CA PHE A 444 -3.55 136.45 34.97
C PHE A 444 -3.97 137.02 36.33
N GLY A 445 -4.24 138.33 36.35
CA GLY A 445 -4.81 139.04 37.48
C GLY A 445 -6.29 138.69 37.73
N SER A 446 -7.08 138.58 36.65
CA SER A 446 -8.47 138.08 36.67
C SER A 446 -8.81 137.40 35.33
N PRO A 447 -8.71 136.05 35.22
CA PRO A 447 -8.92 135.34 33.96
C PRO A 447 -10.41 135.13 33.60
N PRO A 448 -10.71 134.80 32.33
CA PRO A 448 -12.06 134.47 31.87
C PRO A 448 -12.66 133.25 32.59
N GLY A 449 -13.98 133.24 32.80
CA GLY A 449 -14.69 132.18 33.55
C GLY A 449 -14.47 130.76 33.03
N ALA A 450 -14.41 130.55 31.71
CA ALA A 450 -14.14 129.23 31.11
C ALA A 450 -12.78 128.63 31.56
N VAL A 451 -11.74 129.47 31.69
CA VAL A 451 -10.42 129.03 32.16
C VAL A 451 -10.45 128.67 33.65
N VAL A 452 -11.25 129.38 34.45
CA VAL A 452 -11.48 129.06 35.86
C VAL A 452 -12.20 127.72 36.01
N ASN A 453 -13.19 127.42 35.16
CA ASN A 453 -13.90 126.14 35.19
C ASN A 453 -12.98 124.95 34.86
N VAL A 454 -12.13 125.06 33.84
CA VAL A 454 -11.16 124.01 33.48
C VAL A 454 -10.17 123.74 34.60
N THR A 455 -9.61 124.81 35.16
CA THR A 455 -8.64 124.67 36.26
C THR A 455 -9.30 124.20 37.55
N ALA A 456 -10.58 124.49 37.76
CA ALA A 456 -11.39 123.91 38.84
C ALA A 456 -11.70 122.42 38.62
N ALA A 457 -12.01 121.99 37.40
CA ALA A 457 -12.24 120.58 37.07
C ALA A 457 -10.97 119.74 37.28
N VAL A 458 -9.83 120.24 36.82
CA VAL A 458 -8.53 119.59 37.05
C VAL A 458 -8.15 119.60 38.54
N MET A 459 -8.51 120.65 39.29
CA MET A 459 -8.39 120.66 40.75
C MET A 459 -9.24 119.59 41.44
N CYS A 460 -10.44 119.33 40.93
CA CYS A 460 -11.31 118.29 41.47
C CYS A 460 -10.75 116.89 41.16
N LEU A 461 -10.15 116.66 39.99
CA LEU A 461 -9.51 115.38 39.64
C LEU A 461 -8.24 115.11 40.47
N LEU A 462 -7.44 116.16 40.75
CA LEU A 462 -6.21 116.07 41.54
C LEU A 462 -6.43 116.21 43.05
N ALA A 463 -7.68 116.22 43.52
CA ALA A 463 -7.97 116.29 44.94
C ALA A 463 -7.50 115.01 45.64
N PRO A 464 -6.48 115.08 46.54
CA PRO A 464 -5.94 113.89 47.17
C PRO A 464 -6.99 113.21 48.05
N GLY A 465 -7.29 111.94 47.75
CA GLY A 465 -8.22 111.11 48.51
C GLY A 465 -9.69 111.57 48.46
N GLY A 466 -10.13 112.23 47.38
CA GLY A 466 -11.54 112.58 47.19
C GLY A 466 -12.06 113.78 48.00
N LYS A 467 -11.19 114.53 48.69
CA LYS A 467 -11.57 115.74 49.44
C LYS A 467 -11.63 116.97 48.52
N VAL A 468 -12.73 117.11 47.79
CA VAL A 468 -12.95 118.23 46.85
C VAL A 468 -13.11 119.56 47.60
N PRO A 469 -12.28 120.60 47.33
CA PRO A 469 -12.34 121.89 48.02
C PRO A 469 -13.64 122.66 47.73
N LYS A 470 -14.25 123.27 48.78
CA LYS A 470 -15.52 124.02 48.67
C LYS A 470 -15.39 125.39 48.03
N ASP A 471 -14.23 126.05 48.14
CA ASP A 471 -13.99 127.37 47.56
C ASP A 471 -13.22 127.23 46.24
N LYS A 472 -13.92 127.48 45.13
CA LYS A 472 -13.44 127.26 43.74
C LYS A 472 -13.06 128.56 43.05
N SER A 473 -12.87 129.64 43.80
CA SER A 473 -12.46 130.93 43.24
C SER A 473 -11.03 130.86 42.67
N TRP A 474 -10.77 131.62 41.59
CA TRP A 474 -9.44 131.66 40.94
C TRP A 474 -8.29 131.90 41.92
N LYS A 475 -8.53 132.68 42.99
CA LYS A 475 -7.54 132.96 44.03
C LYS A 475 -7.14 131.69 44.80
N ALA A 476 -8.09 130.80 45.09
CA ALA A 476 -7.83 129.52 45.75
C ALA A 476 -7.14 128.52 44.80
N ILE A 477 -7.57 128.45 43.53
CA ILE A 477 -6.97 127.59 42.49
C ILE A 477 -5.50 128.00 42.27
N LYS A 478 -5.23 129.30 42.16
CA LYS A 478 -3.88 129.83 41.97
C LYS A 478 -2.96 129.49 43.16
N ALA A 479 -3.47 129.59 44.39
CA ALA A 479 -2.72 129.30 45.60
C ALA A 479 -2.43 127.79 45.78
N SER A 480 -3.39 126.92 45.44
CA SER A 480 -3.29 125.48 45.66
C SER A 480 -2.50 124.76 44.57
N ILE A 481 -2.70 125.14 43.31
CA ILE A 481 -2.22 124.36 42.16
C ILE A 481 -1.17 125.12 41.36
N MET A 482 -1.33 126.43 41.17
CA MET A 482 -0.43 127.21 40.30
C MET A 482 0.76 127.84 41.03
N ASN A 483 0.89 127.66 42.35
CA ASN A 483 2.04 128.19 43.09
C ASN A 483 3.35 127.48 42.69
N LYS A 484 3.31 126.16 42.47
CA LYS A 484 4.44 125.32 42.04
C LYS A 484 4.13 124.59 40.72
N ILE A 485 4.46 125.23 39.60
CA ILE A 485 4.07 124.75 38.25
C ILE A 485 4.73 123.41 37.90
N ASP A 486 5.98 123.18 38.31
CA ASP A 486 6.70 121.92 38.00
C ASP A 486 6.02 120.69 38.66
N GLN A 487 5.59 120.81 39.92
CA GLN A 487 4.90 119.73 40.63
C GLN A 487 3.50 119.48 40.07
N PHE A 488 2.82 120.52 39.57
CA PHE A 488 1.50 120.35 38.97
C PHE A 488 1.55 119.54 37.67
N LEU A 489 2.53 119.80 36.81
CA LEU A 489 2.70 119.04 35.56
C LEU A 489 3.05 117.57 35.84
N ASP A 490 3.92 117.30 36.81
CA ASP A 490 4.31 115.93 37.18
C ASP A 490 3.13 115.11 37.73
N ASN A 491 2.28 115.74 38.56
CA ASN A 491 1.07 115.11 39.09
C ASN A 491 0.04 114.77 38.00
N LEU A 492 0.03 115.50 36.89
CA LEU A 492 -0.86 115.21 35.76
C LEU A 492 -0.33 114.04 34.91
N ILE A 493 0.99 113.96 34.73
CA ILE A 493 1.66 112.89 33.96
C ILE A 493 1.56 111.55 34.71
N ASN A 494 1.81 111.58 36.02
CA ASN A 494 1.84 110.39 36.87
C ASN A 494 0.50 110.12 37.59
N TYR A 495 -0.61 110.57 37.02
CA TYR A 495 -1.93 110.37 37.63
C TYR A 495 -2.35 108.89 37.56
N ASP A 496 -2.79 108.35 38.69
CA ASP A 496 -3.31 106.99 38.80
C ASP A 496 -4.70 106.89 38.14
N LYS A 497 -4.68 106.54 36.87
CA LYS A 497 -5.85 106.43 35.98
C LYS A 497 -6.66 105.14 36.19
N ASP A 498 -6.11 104.16 36.91
CA ASP A 498 -6.75 102.87 37.15
C ASP A 498 -7.60 102.92 38.44
N ASN A 499 -7.40 103.94 39.28
CA ASN A 499 -8.05 104.06 40.60
C ASN A 499 -8.55 105.49 40.90
N ILE A 500 -9.53 105.96 40.12
CA ILE A 500 -10.16 107.28 40.33
C ILE A 500 -11.26 107.17 41.40
N HIS A 501 -11.16 107.95 42.48
CA HIS A 501 -12.18 107.93 43.54
C HIS A 501 -13.52 108.52 43.04
N GLU A 502 -14.62 107.81 43.30
CA GLU A 502 -15.98 108.15 42.83
C GLU A 502 -16.43 109.59 43.15
N ASN A 503 -15.96 110.16 44.27
CA ASN A 503 -16.26 111.54 44.66
C ASN A 503 -15.62 112.58 43.73
N CYS A 504 -14.43 112.30 43.18
CA CYS A 504 -13.76 113.16 42.19
C CYS A 504 -14.50 113.12 40.85
N LEU A 505 -14.93 111.93 40.42
CA LEU A 505 -15.74 111.74 39.20
C LEU A 505 -17.06 112.53 39.28
N LYS A 506 -17.81 112.38 40.37
CA LYS A 506 -19.08 113.12 40.59
C LYS A 506 -18.88 114.64 40.63
N ALA A 507 -17.75 115.12 41.14
CA ALA A 507 -17.47 116.55 41.22
C ALA A 507 -17.06 117.17 39.87
N VAL A 508 -16.54 116.36 38.94
CA VAL A 508 -16.05 116.78 37.61
C VAL A 508 -17.14 116.63 36.54
N GLN A 509 -18.08 115.71 36.75
CA GLN A 509 -19.19 115.43 35.84
C GLN A 509 -20.02 116.66 35.44
N PRO A 510 -20.35 117.63 36.33
CA PRO A 510 -21.05 118.84 35.92
C PRO A 510 -20.25 119.73 34.96
N TYR A 511 -18.92 119.70 35.04
CA TYR A 511 -18.06 120.45 34.12
C TYR A 511 -17.94 119.76 32.76
N LEU A 512 -17.84 118.42 32.74
CA LEU A 512 -17.82 117.64 31.49
C LEU A 512 -19.14 117.68 30.72
N ALA A 513 -20.25 118.01 31.39
CA ALA A 513 -21.56 118.16 30.78
C ALA A 513 -21.83 119.58 30.23
N ASP A 514 -20.97 120.56 30.52
CA ASP A 514 -21.10 121.94 30.04
C ASP A 514 -20.58 122.05 28.59
N PRO A 515 -21.39 122.53 27.62
CA PRO A 515 -20.97 122.68 26.23
C PRO A 515 -19.78 123.63 26.02
N GLU A 516 -19.54 124.58 26.95
CA GLU A 516 -18.36 125.46 26.88
C GLU A 516 -17.07 124.75 27.34
N PHE A 517 -17.16 123.52 27.87
CA PHE A 517 -16.04 122.72 28.36
C PHE A 517 -15.46 121.80 27.26
N GLU A 518 -15.18 122.38 26.10
CA GLU A 518 -14.60 121.66 24.96
C GLU A 518 -13.19 122.16 24.64
N PRO A 519 -12.20 121.26 24.40
CA PRO A 519 -10.80 121.66 24.22
C PRO A 519 -10.60 122.70 23.10
N GLU A 520 -11.35 122.63 22.01
CA GLU A 520 -11.24 123.58 20.89
C GLU A 520 -11.76 124.98 21.26
N PHE A 521 -12.89 125.07 21.98
CA PHE A 521 -13.44 126.35 22.43
C PHE A 521 -12.50 127.04 23.43
N ILE A 522 -11.98 126.28 24.40
CA ILE A 522 -11.07 126.78 25.43
C ILE A 522 -9.73 127.21 24.83
N ARG A 523 -9.27 126.57 23.74
CA ARG A 523 -8.03 126.92 23.04
C ARG A 523 -8.03 128.36 22.53
N SER A 524 -9.20 128.89 22.14
CA SER A 524 -9.36 130.29 21.72
C SER A 524 -9.12 131.29 22.86
N LYS A 525 -9.25 130.86 24.12
CA LYS A 525 -9.08 131.70 25.32
C LYS A 525 -7.74 131.47 26.01
N SER A 526 -7.27 130.23 26.06
CA SER A 526 -5.93 129.86 26.55
C SER A 526 -5.53 128.48 26.03
N PHE A 527 -4.35 128.41 25.42
CA PHE A 527 -3.78 127.15 24.93
C PHE A 527 -3.51 126.15 26.07
N ALA A 528 -3.02 126.64 27.23
CA ALA A 528 -2.75 125.79 28.38
C ALA A 528 -4.03 125.22 29.01
N ALA A 529 -5.11 126.00 29.02
CA ALA A 529 -6.39 125.49 29.52
C ALA A 529 -6.98 124.40 28.59
N ALA A 530 -6.77 124.50 27.27
CA ALA A 530 -7.27 123.48 26.34
C ALA A 530 -6.63 122.09 26.56
N GLY A 531 -5.31 122.05 26.76
CA GLY A 531 -4.61 120.79 27.07
C GLY A 531 -5.10 120.15 28.38
N LEU A 532 -5.33 120.99 29.41
CA LEU A 532 -5.89 120.56 30.70
C LEU A 532 -7.33 120.02 30.58
N CYS A 533 -8.15 120.62 29.70
CA CYS A 533 -9.50 120.15 29.41
C CYS A 533 -9.51 118.78 28.71
N SER A 534 -8.67 118.61 27.68
CA SER A 534 -8.58 117.35 26.93
C SER A 534 -8.09 116.19 27.81
N TRP A 535 -7.12 116.45 28.68
CA TRP A 535 -6.65 115.46 29.65
C TRP A 535 -7.76 115.00 30.59
N ALA A 536 -8.55 115.93 31.16
CA ALA A 536 -9.62 115.60 32.09
C ALA A 536 -10.71 114.70 31.46
N ILE A 537 -11.07 114.95 30.20
CA ILE A 537 -12.09 114.16 29.47
C ILE A 537 -11.61 112.73 29.22
N ASN A 538 -10.38 112.55 28.72
CA ASN A 538 -9.90 111.25 28.28
C ASN A 538 -9.56 110.30 29.45
N ILE A 539 -9.09 110.85 30.59
CA ILE A 539 -8.85 110.05 31.80
C ILE A 539 -10.14 109.44 32.36
N VAL A 540 -11.26 110.19 32.33
CA VAL A 540 -12.56 109.68 32.78
C VAL A 540 -13.07 108.55 31.88
N LYS A 541 -12.93 108.66 30.55
CA LYS A 541 -13.35 107.61 29.60
C LYS A 541 -12.58 106.30 29.76
N TYR A 542 -11.29 106.36 30.06
CA TYR A 542 -10.47 105.16 30.26
C TYR A 542 -10.94 104.33 31.47
N TYR A 543 -11.23 105.00 32.58
CA TYR A 543 -11.65 104.35 33.83
C TYR A 543 -12.99 103.58 33.68
N GLU A 544 -13.93 104.10 32.88
CA GLU A 544 -15.20 103.41 32.60
C GLU A 544 -15.00 102.09 31.84
N VAL A 545 -14.07 102.05 30.88
CA VAL A 545 -13.79 100.83 30.09
C VAL A 545 -13.05 99.80 30.92
N TYR A 546 -12.08 100.20 31.75
CA TYR A 546 -11.31 99.31 32.63
C TYR A 546 -12.21 98.44 33.52
N CYS A 547 -13.24 99.05 34.15
CA CYS A 547 -14.17 98.34 35.03
C CYS A 547 -14.95 97.19 34.34
N THR A 548 -15.05 97.20 33.01
CA THR A 548 -15.81 96.16 32.26
C THR A 548 -14.97 94.94 31.86
N VAL A 549 -13.64 95.09 31.77
CA VAL A 549 -12.75 94.06 31.19
C VAL A 549 -12.17 93.12 32.27
N GLU A 550 -11.95 93.61 33.48
CA GLU A 550 -11.29 92.85 34.56
C GLU A 550 -12.04 91.55 34.96
N PRO A 551 -13.38 91.52 35.11
CA PRO A 551 -14.09 90.30 35.49
C PRO A 551 -14.00 89.17 34.45
N LYS A 552 -13.96 89.53 33.15
CA LYS A 552 -13.93 88.55 32.04
C LYS A 552 -12.59 87.82 31.97
N ARG A 553 -11.50 88.48 32.33
CA ARG A 553 -10.14 87.91 32.32
C ARG A 553 -9.96 86.81 33.37
N ILE A 554 -10.59 86.96 34.54
CA ILE A 554 -10.54 85.97 35.63
C ILE A 554 -11.33 84.71 35.23
N ALA A 555 -12.51 84.88 34.64
CA ALA A 555 -13.36 83.77 34.18
C ALA A 555 -12.68 82.92 33.08
N LEU A 556 -11.92 83.54 32.18
CA LEU A 556 -11.17 82.83 31.13
C LEU A 556 -10.07 81.93 31.71
N ASN A 557 -9.38 82.38 32.75
CA ASN A 557 -8.27 81.64 33.34
C ASN A 557 -8.75 80.39 34.11
N GLN A 558 -9.89 80.48 34.80
CA GLN A 558 -10.51 79.33 35.47
C GLN A 558 -10.93 78.24 34.48
N ALA A 559 -11.58 78.63 33.37
CA ALA A 559 -12.04 77.67 32.37
C ALA A 559 -10.88 76.92 31.67
N ASN A 560 -9.73 77.57 31.46
CA ASN A 560 -8.53 76.94 30.94
C ASN A 560 -7.91 75.89 31.90
N SER A 561 -7.98 76.14 33.22
CA SER A 561 -7.47 75.19 34.22
C SER A 561 -8.32 73.92 34.29
N GLU A 562 -9.64 74.04 34.18
CA GLU A 562 -10.56 72.89 34.17
C GLU A 562 -10.35 72.00 32.94
N LEU A 563 -10.12 72.63 31.78
CA LEU A 563 -9.82 71.94 30.53
C LEU A 563 -8.52 71.13 30.58
N ALA A 564 -7.47 71.68 31.22
CA ALA A 564 -6.20 70.98 31.39
C ALA A 564 -6.35 69.74 32.29
N ALA A 565 -7.11 69.83 33.38
CA ALA A 565 -7.36 68.72 34.28
C ALA A 565 -8.18 67.59 33.62
N ALA A 566 -9.17 67.94 32.80
CA ALA A 566 -9.99 66.96 32.07
C ALA A 566 -9.18 66.21 31.01
N ARG A 567 -8.28 66.89 30.28
CA ARG A 567 -7.38 66.25 29.30
C ARG A 567 -6.41 65.26 29.92
N GLU A 568 -5.89 65.56 31.12
CA GLU A 568 -4.94 64.66 31.79
C GLU A 568 -5.61 63.37 32.30
N LYS A 569 -6.85 63.46 32.82
CA LYS A 569 -7.62 62.27 33.20
C LYS A 569 -7.89 61.35 32.01
N LEU A 570 -8.28 61.92 30.88
CA LEU A 570 -8.49 61.18 29.64
C LEU A 570 -7.22 60.46 29.18
N ARG A 571 -6.05 61.11 29.28
CA ARG A 571 -4.76 60.52 28.91
C ARG A 571 -4.43 59.29 29.75
N ILE A 572 -4.66 59.35 31.06
CA ILE A 572 -4.41 58.23 31.98
C ILE A 572 -5.33 57.04 31.65
N ILE A 573 -6.61 57.29 31.39
CA ILE A 573 -7.58 56.24 31.07
C ILE A 573 -7.24 55.59 29.71
N LYS A 574 -6.90 56.38 28.68
CA LYS A 574 -6.49 55.84 27.38
C LYS A 574 -5.23 54.97 27.46
N ASN A 575 -4.23 55.35 28.26
CA ASN A 575 -3.04 54.52 28.45
C ASN A 575 -3.35 53.18 29.14
N LYS A 576 -4.26 53.17 30.13
CA LYS A 576 -4.71 51.93 30.77
C LYS A 576 -5.45 51.02 29.80
N VAL A 577 -6.27 51.58 28.91
CA VAL A 577 -6.94 50.79 27.87
C VAL A 577 -5.93 50.12 26.94
N ILE A 578 -4.88 50.84 26.52
CA ILE A 578 -3.83 50.30 25.64
C ILE A 578 -3.07 49.15 26.33
N GLU A 579 -2.67 49.31 27.59
CA GLU A 579 -1.99 48.24 28.34
C GLU A 579 -2.87 46.99 28.52
N LEU A 580 -4.18 47.18 28.74
CA LEU A 580 -5.14 46.08 28.84
C LEU A 580 -5.42 45.40 27.48
N GLU A 581 -5.41 46.16 26.38
CA GLU A 581 -5.52 45.59 25.03
C GLU A 581 -4.28 44.77 24.63
N GLU A 582 -3.07 45.22 25.00
CA GLU A 582 -1.84 44.48 24.73
C GLU A 582 -1.75 43.18 25.53
N THR A 583 -2.20 43.19 26.78
CA THR A 583 -2.27 41.98 27.62
C THR A 583 -3.33 41.01 27.10
N LEU A 584 -4.51 41.51 26.69
CA LEU A 584 -5.52 40.68 26.03
C LEU A 584 -5.02 40.08 24.71
N ALA A 585 -4.32 40.85 23.87
CA ALA A 585 -3.77 40.36 22.60
C ALA A 585 -2.71 39.28 22.79
N LYS A 586 -1.89 39.37 23.85
CA LYS A 586 -0.95 38.30 24.22
C LYS A 586 -1.68 37.04 24.67
N CYS A 587 -2.70 37.16 25.52
CA CYS A 587 -3.49 36.03 25.98
C CYS A 587 -4.37 35.37 24.89
N GLN A 588 -4.68 36.08 23.80
CA GLN A 588 -5.40 35.52 22.64
C GLN A 588 -4.48 34.82 21.62
N ALA A 589 -3.17 35.10 21.67
CA ALA A 589 -2.19 34.54 20.75
C ALA A 589 -1.53 33.25 21.28
N GLU A 590 -1.47 33.09 22.61
CA GLU A 590 -1.23 31.81 23.30
C GLU A 590 -2.45 30.90 23.22
#